data_AF-A0A836RK00-F1
#
_entry.id   AF-A0A836RK00-F1
#
_cell.length_a   1.000
_cell.length_b   1.000
_cell.length_c   1.000
_cell.angle_alpha   90.00
_cell.angle_beta   90.00
_cell.angle_gamma   90.00
#
_symmetry.space_group_name_H-M   'P 1'
#
loop_
_entity.id
_entity.type
_entity.pdbx_description
1 polymer ?
#
loop_
_entity_poly.entity_id
_entity_poly.type
_entity_poly.pdbx_seq_one_letter_code
_entity_poly.pdbx_strand_id
1 'polypeptide(L)'
;MRNPGRFGSFALSADRTGVFMPAAYVVRYGATRNIGEFNVRDGQSYERNAAVVLRTDRGVEWGEVLCPADERTRRYLGISEPAGRILRSATPDDHCQLDRVRQKEQEEFEGCREMIRERKLQMQLVDVEHLFGGERIIFYYLAEKR
;
A
#
# COMPACT_ATOMS: atom_id res chain seq x y z
N MET A 1 39.80 22.58 -18.72
CA MET A 1 38.45 22.88 -19.23
C MET A 1 37.54 21.69 -18.96
N ARG A 2 36.78 21.70 -17.86
CA ARG A 2 35.64 20.81 -17.61
C ARG A 2 34.62 21.61 -16.81
N ASN A 3 33.43 21.81 -17.37
CA ASN A 3 32.30 22.40 -16.65
C ASN A 3 31.15 21.38 -16.67
N PRO A 4 30.75 20.81 -15.52
CA PRO A 4 29.60 19.92 -15.41
C PRO A 4 28.35 20.73 -15.01
N GLY A 5 27.17 20.31 -15.44
CA GLY A 5 25.92 20.81 -14.84
C GLY A 5 24.76 20.93 -15.81
N ARG A 6 24.25 19.80 -16.31
CA ARG A 6 22.90 19.74 -16.88
C ARG A 6 21.96 19.38 -15.74
N PHE A 7 21.51 20.39 -14.98
CA PHE A 7 20.41 20.20 -14.04
C PHE A 7 19.10 20.12 -14.84
N GLY A 8 18.48 18.94 -14.78
CA GLY A 8 17.16 18.71 -15.33
C GLY A 8 16.14 19.59 -14.62
N SER A 9 15.56 20.52 -15.37
CA SER A 9 14.36 21.26 -15.00
C SER A 9 13.19 20.26 -14.88
N PHE A 10 12.82 19.88 -13.65
CA PHE A 10 11.53 19.25 -13.40
C PHE A 10 10.46 20.34 -13.45
N ALA A 11 9.63 20.28 -14.49
CA ALA A 11 8.53 21.20 -14.71
C ALA A 11 7.48 21.02 -13.61
N LEU A 12 7.32 22.06 -12.78
CA LEU A 12 6.13 22.29 -11.98
C LEU A 12 4.96 22.51 -12.94
N SER A 13 4.06 21.54 -13.06
CA SER A 13 2.80 21.73 -13.77
C SER A 13 1.82 22.44 -12.84
N ALA A 14 1.79 23.78 -12.90
CA ALA A 14 0.79 24.58 -12.22
C ALA A 14 -0.52 24.53 -13.03
N ASP A 15 -1.60 24.05 -12.42
CA ASP A 15 -2.95 24.22 -12.96
C ASP A 15 -3.41 25.68 -12.78
N ARG A 16 -4.24 26.17 -13.70
CA ARG A 16 -4.59 27.61 -13.90
C ARG A 16 -5.39 28.24 -12.75
N THR A 17 -5.63 27.52 -11.67
CA THR A 17 -6.39 27.94 -10.48
C THR A 17 -5.51 28.27 -9.27
N GLY A 18 -4.18 28.06 -9.35
CA GLY A 18 -3.26 28.38 -8.25
C GLY A 18 -3.33 27.43 -7.05
N VAL A 19 -4.06 26.30 -7.19
CA VAL A 19 -4.16 25.28 -6.14
C VAL A 19 -3.02 24.27 -6.30
N PHE A 20 -2.17 24.16 -5.28
CA PHE A 20 -1.08 23.17 -5.26
C PHE A 20 -1.64 21.77 -5.04
N MET A 21 -1.49 20.90 -6.04
CA MET A 21 -1.87 19.50 -5.96
C MET A 21 -0.61 18.64 -5.90
N PRO A 22 -0.35 17.95 -4.78
CA PRO A 22 0.86 17.17 -4.63
C PRO A 22 0.85 15.97 -5.59
N ALA A 23 2.00 15.71 -6.21
CA ALA A 23 2.15 14.63 -7.19
C ALA A 23 2.18 13.22 -6.55
N ALA A 24 2.39 13.15 -5.23
CA ALA A 24 2.45 11.90 -4.49
C ALA A 24 2.04 12.10 -3.02
N TYR A 25 1.70 11.00 -2.35
CA TYR A 25 1.35 10.96 -0.93
C TYR A 25 2.07 9.83 -0.22
N VAL A 26 2.34 10.03 1.07
CA VAL A 26 2.72 8.95 1.97
C VAL A 26 1.45 8.26 2.43
N VAL A 27 1.37 6.95 2.20
CA VAL A 27 0.19 6.14 2.50
C VAL A 27 0.60 4.96 3.37
N ARG A 28 -0.22 4.67 4.39
CA ARG A 28 -0.16 3.42 5.14
C ARG A 28 -1.09 2.41 4.48
N TYR A 29 -0.62 1.21 4.18
CA TYR A 29 -1.36 0.25 3.36
C TYR A 29 -1.09 -1.22 3.71
N GLY A 30 -1.95 -2.09 3.20
CA GLY A 30 -1.87 -3.54 3.40
C GLY A 30 -2.21 -3.98 4.84
N ALA A 31 -2.35 -5.29 5.06
CA ALA A 31 -2.67 -5.82 6.40
C ALA A 31 -1.52 -5.58 7.40
N THR A 32 -0.27 -5.64 6.92
CA THR A 32 0.94 -5.40 7.73
C THR A 32 1.25 -3.93 8.01
N ARG A 33 0.38 -3.01 7.58
CA ARG A 33 0.51 -1.54 7.79
C ARG A 33 1.81 -0.95 7.26
N ASN A 34 2.25 -1.41 6.08
CA ASN A 34 3.41 -0.87 5.38
C ASN A 34 3.23 0.64 5.12
N ILE A 35 4.32 1.39 5.07
CA ILE A 35 4.31 2.82 4.75
C ILE A 35 5.10 3.01 3.45
N GLY A 36 4.50 3.67 2.47
CA GLY A 36 5.13 3.91 1.17
C GLY A 36 4.69 5.23 0.54
N GLU A 37 5.48 5.68 -0.44
CA GLU A 37 5.12 6.81 -1.30
C GLU A 37 4.32 6.30 -2.50
N PHE A 38 3.19 6.96 -2.79
CA PHE A 38 2.30 6.60 -3.90
C PHE A 38 2.05 7.80 -4.78
N ASN A 39 2.28 7.62 -6.08
CA ASN A 39 2.01 8.64 -7.07
C ASN A 39 0.50 8.83 -7.28
N VAL A 40 0.09 10.04 -7.61
CA VAL A 40 -1.29 10.38 -7.96
C VAL A 40 -1.39 10.70 -9.44
N ARG A 41 -2.48 10.25 -10.07
CA ARG A 41 -2.82 10.62 -11.44
C ARG A 41 -3.88 11.72 -11.44
N ASP A 42 -3.88 12.54 -12.49
CA ASP A 42 -5.00 13.40 -12.87
C ASP A 42 -5.40 14.48 -11.86
N GLY A 43 -4.44 15.17 -11.23
CA GLY A 43 -4.73 16.34 -10.39
C GLY A 43 -5.63 16.04 -9.19
N GLN A 44 -5.69 14.78 -8.73
CA GLN A 44 -6.47 14.45 -7.55
C GLN A 44 -5.75 14.91 -6.29
N SER A 45 -6.53 15.36 -5.29
CA SER A 45 -6.02 15.67 -3.96
C SER A 45 -6.72 14.81 -2.92
N TYR A 46 -5.97 14.40 -1.91
CA TYR A 46 -6.44 13.52 -0.85
C TYR A 46 -6.14 14.16 0.50
N GLU A 47 -7.13 14.20 1.37
CA GLU A 47 -6.96 14.69 2.73
C GLU A 47 -6.24 13.65 3.60
N ARG A 48 -5.67 14.13 4.71
CA ARG A 48 -5.11 13.23 5.73
C ARG A 48 -6.22 12.32 6.28
N ASN A 49 -5.86 11.06 6.52
CA ASN A 49 -6.73 9.96 6.91
C ASN A 49 -7.75 9.54 5.83
N ALA A 50 -7.69 10.08 4.61
CA ALA A 50 -8.54 9.60 3.52
C ALA A 50 -8.23 8.13 3.20
N ALA A 51 -9.29 7.33 3.10
CA ALA A 51 -9.21 5.96 2.63
C ALA A 51 -9.06 5.94 1.10
N VAL A 52 -8.11 5.16 0.61
CA VAL A 52 -7.75 5.10 -0.80
C VAL A 52 -7.51 3.67 -1.26
N VAL A 53 -7.78 3.42 -2.54
CA VAL A 53 -7.45 2.17 -3.22
C VAL A 53 -6.15 2.37 -3.99
N LEU A 54 -5.21 1.46 -3.80
CA LEU A 54 -3.85 1.54 -4.32
C LEU A 54 -3.59 0.44 -5.34
N ARG A 55 -2.63 0.69 -6.24
CA ARG A 55 -1.99 -0.35 -7.06
C ARG A 55 -0.53 -0.46 -6.66
N THR A 56 -0.14 -1.63 -6.17
CA THR A 56 1.25 -2.03 -5.88
C THR A 56 1.71 -3.12 -6.87
N ASP A 57 2.91 -3.62 -6.68
CA ASP A 57 3.44 -4.81 -7.35
C ASP A 57 2.74 -6.12 -6.90
N ARG A 58 2.23 -6.14 -5.66
CA ARG A 58 1.47 -7.27 -5.10
C ARG A 58 0.07 -7.39 -5.70
N GLY A 59 -0.60 -6.26 -5.93
CA GLY A 59 -1.98 -6.23 -6.43
C GLY A 59 -2.70 -4.92 -6.12
N VAL A 60 -4.03 -4.98 -5.98
CA VAL A 60 -4.81 -3.87 -5.45
C VAL A 60 -4.84 -3.97 -3.92
N GLU A 61 -4.50 -2.86 -3.27
CA GLU A 61 -4.42 -2.78 -1.80
C GLU A 61 -5.26 -1.63 -1.25
N TRP A 62 -5.70 -1.79 0.00
CA TRP A 62 -6.33 -0.74 0.78
C TRP A 62 -5.26 0.16 1.43
N GLY A 63 -5.51 1.47 1.46
CA GLY A 63 -4.61 2.43 2.07
C GLY A 63 -5.31 3.58 2.82
N GLU A 64 -4.53 4.25 3.65
CA GLU A 64 -4.91 5.46 4.39
C GLU A 64 -3.82 6.53 4.21
N VAL A 65 -4.22 7.69 3.72
CA VAL A 65 -3.30 8.80 3.44
C VAL A 65 -2.80 9.42 4.74
N LEU A 66 -1.48 9.54 4.89
CA LEU A 66 -0.87 10.14 6.08
C LEU A 66 -0.53 11.62 5.88
N CYS A 67 0.07 11.95 4.74
CA CYS A 67 0.43 13.31 4.35
C CYS A 67 0.82 13.37 2.86
N PRO A 68 0.88 14.57 2.25
CA PRO A 68 1.58 14.75 0.97
C PRO A 68 3.02 14.26 1.05
N ALA A 69 3.51 13.67 -0.03
CA ALA A 69 4.91 13.27 -0.12
C ALA A 69 5.76 14.43 -0.64
N ASP A 70 6.82 14.71 0.10
CA ASP A 70 7.89 15.62 -0.29
C ASP A 70 9.27 14.98 -0.06
N GLU A 71 10.31 15.68 -0.49
CA GLU A 71 11.70 15.23 -0.34
C GLU A 71 12.10 15.00 1.13
N ARG A 72 11.50 15.70 2.09
CA ARG A 72 11.78 15.52 3.52
C ARG A 72 11.18 14.22 4.03
N THR A 73 9.92 13.94 3.69
CA THR A 73 9.24 12.68 4.05
C THR A 73 9.96 11.47 3.44
N ARG A 74 10.39 11.58 2.18
CA ARG A 74 11.15 10.55 1.48
C ARG A 74 12.45 10.21 2.20
N ARG A 75 13.24 11.22 2.55
CA ARG A 75 14.48 11.04 3.32
C ARG A 75 14.24 10.47 4.72
N TYR A 76 13.22 10.96 5.42
CA TYR A 76 12.91 10.49 6.77
C TYR A 76 12.48 9.01 6.80
N LEU A 77 11.71 8.57 5.80
CA LEU A 77 11.21 7.21 5.70
C LEU A 77 12.18 6.26 4.97
N GLY A 78 13.30 6.77 4.44
CA GLY A 78 14.26 5.96 3.67
C GLY A 78 13.66 5.41 2.37
N ILE A 79 12.67 6.10 1.78
CA ILE A 79 12.00 5.66 0.57
C ILE A 79 12.87 6.04 -0.63
N SER A 80 13.32 5.06 -1.42
CA SER A 80 14.09 5.31 -2.65
C SER A 80 13.20 5.45 -3.88
N GLU A 81 12.12 4.67 -3.96
CA GLU A 81 11.18 4.66 -5.08
C GLU A 81 9.73 4.56 -4.59
N PRO A 82 8.75 5.09 -5.34
CA PRO A 82 7.34 4.92 -5.02
C PRO A 82 6.93 3.44 -5.00
N ALA A 83 6.17 3.05 -3.97
CA ALA A 83 5.64 1.70 -3.83
C ALA A 83 4.50 1.39 -4.82
N GLY A 84 3.99 2.41 -5.51
CA GLY A 84 2.92 2.26 -6.48
C GLY A 84 2.21 3.57 -6.82
N ARG A 85 0.92 3.47 -7.09
CA ARG A 85 0.05 4.63 -7.34
C ARG A 85 -1.28 4.53 -6.60
N ILE A 86 -1.83 5.69 -6.24
CA ILE A 86 -3.22 5.81 -5.81
C ILE A 86 -4.11 5.68 -7.05
N LEU A 87 -5.12 4.81 -6.98
CA LEU A 87 -6.10 4.63 -8.04
C LEU A 87 -7.28 5.57 -7.89
N ARG A 88 -7.80 5.70 -6.67
CA ARG A 88 -8.98 6.50 -6.33
C ARG A 88 -9.22 6.52 -4.81
N SER A 89 -10.10 7.41 -4.36
CA SER A 89 -10.71 7.32 -3.03
C SER A 89 -11.50 6.02 -2.88
N ALA A 90 -11.52 5.49 -1.67
CA ALA A 90 -12.38 4.36 -1.32
C ALA A 90 -13.86 4.79 -1.35
N THR A 91 -14.71 3.91 -1.85
CA THR A 91 -16.17 4.05 -1.86
C THR A 91 -16.77 3.29 -0.66
N PRO A 92 -18.06 3.51 -0.33
CA PRO A 92 -18.76 2.71 0.67
C PRO A 92 -18.73 1.20 0.38
N ASP A 93 -18.79 0.82 -0.90
CA ASP A 93 -18.69 -0.59 -1.31
C ASP A 93 -17.32 -1.19 -1.02
N ASP A 94 -16.25 -0.39 -1.18
CA ASP A 94 -14.89 -0.84 -0.83
C ASP A 94 -14.75 -1.07 0.68
N HIS A 95 -15.39 -0.25 1.53
CA HIS A 95 -15.43 -0.50 2.97
C HIS A 95 -16.11 -1.83 3.28
N CYS A 96 -17.26 -2.10 2.65
CA CYS A 96 -17.95 -3.38 2.80
C CYS A 96 -17.10 -4.56 2.28
N GLN A 97 -16.36 -4.36 1.19
CA GLN A 97 -15.41 -5.34 0.68
C GLN A 97 -14.26 -5.58 1.68
N LEU A 98 -13.71 -4.54 2.28
CA LEU A 98 -12.63 -4.65 3.26
C LEU A 98 -13.07 -5.48 4.48
N ASP A 99 -14.30 -5.30 4.95
CA ASP A 99 -14.83 -6.09 6.06
C ASP A 99 -15.03 -7.57 5.66
N ARG A 100 -15.48 -7.84 4.43
CA ARG A 100 -15.55 -9.20 3.89
C ARG A 100 -14.18 -9.85 3.74
N VAL A 101 -13.17 -9.07 3.33
CA VAL A 101 -11.77 -9.53 3.23
C VAL A 101 -11.29 -9.99 4.61
N ARG A 102 -11.48 -9.16 5.64
CA ARG A 102 -11.13 -9.51 7.04
C ARG A 102 -11.85 -10.73 7.56
N GLN A 103 -13.13 -10.87 7.23
CA GLN A 103 -13.89 -12.07 7.60
C GLN A 103 -13.30 -13.33 6.96
N LYS A 104 -12.98 -13.27 5.66
CA LYS A 104 -12.36 -14.40 4.95
C LYS A 104 -10.98 -14.73 5.50
N GLU A 105 -10.16 -13.73 5.82
CA GLU A 105 -8.86 -13.96 6.46
C GLU A 105 -9.00 -14.77 7.75
N GLN A 106 -10.01 -14.45 8.58
CA GLN A 106 -10.29 -15.21 9.81
C GLN A 106 -10.74 -16.65 9.53
N GLU A 107 -11.61 -16.85 8.54
CA GLU A 107 -12.08 -18.18 8.13
C GLU A 107 -10.91 -19.05 7.59
N GLU A 108 -10.06 -18.48 6.74
CA GLU A 108 -8.90 -19.16 6.15
C GLU A 108 -7.81 -19.43 7.19
N PHE A 109 -7.62 -18.51 8.14
CA PHE A 109 -6.70 -18.72 9.26
C PHE A 109 -7.10 -19.94 10.08
N GLU A 110 -8.39 -20.04 10.45
CA GLU A 110 -8.92 -21.15 11.22
C GLU A 110 -8.81 -22.48 10.46
N GLY A 111 -9.23 -22.50 9.19
CA GLY A 111 -9.12 -23.69 8.35
C GLY A 111 -7.67 -24.17 8.18
N CYS A 112 -6.73 -23.25 7.89
CA CYS A 112 -5.32 -23.60 7.75
C CYS A 112 -4.72 -24.10 9.06
N ARG A 113 -5.07 -23.48 10.20
CA ARG A 113 -4.63 -23.91 11.52
C ARG A 113 -5.10 -25.32 11.85
N GLU A 114 -6.34 -25.68 11.52
CA GLU A 114 -6.86 -27.03 11.68
C GLU A 114 -6.09 -28.03 10.82
N MET A 115 -5.84 -27.71 9.55
CA MET A 115 -5.06 -28.56 8.64
C MET A 115 -3.63 -28.81 9.13
N ILE A 116 -2.96 -27.79 9.65
CA ILE A 116 -1.60 -27.92 10.24
C ILE A 116 -1.63 -28.92 11.40
N ARG A 117 -2.63 -28.82 12.28
CA ARG A 117 -2.80 -29.69 13.44
C ARG A 117 -3.08 -31.14 13.02
N GLU A 118 -4.02 -31.35 12.12
CA GLU A 118 -4.42 -32.69 11.64
C GLU A 118 -3.27 -33.41 10.93
N ARG A 119 -2.51 -32.68 10.12
CA ARG A 119 -1.38 -33.21 9.35
C ARG A 119 -0.07 -33.24 10.14
N LYS A 120 -0.07 -32.77 11.39
CA LYS A 120 1.11 -32.69 12.28
C LYS A 120 2.30 -31.99 11.61
N LEU A 121 2.04 -30.91 10.87
CA LEU A 121 3.10 -30.15 10.21
C LEU A 121 3.93 -29.42 11.28
N GLN A 122 5.26 -29.47 11.16
CA GLN A 122 6.21 -28.79 12.06
C GLN A 122 6.28 -27.29 11.75
N MET A 123 5.15 -26.61 11.86
CA MET A 123 5.04 -25.18 11.58
C MET A 123 3.94 -24.53 12.42
N GLN A 124 4.07 -23.23 12.62
CA GLN A 124 3.08 -22.41 13.32
C GLN A 124 2.57 -21.33 12.37
N LEU A 125 1.27 -21.32 12.12
CA LEU A 125 0.61 -20.23 11.39
C LEU A 125 0.66 -18.95 12.26
N VAL A 126 1.15 -17.87 11.69
CA VAL A 126 1.27 -16.55 12.32
C VAL A 126 0.11 -15.65 11.90
N ASP A 127 -0.17 -15.56 10.60
CA ASP A 127 -1.23 -14.71 10.07
C ASP A 127 -1.65 -15.12 8.64
N VAL A 128 -2.80 -14.64 8.18
CA VAL A 128 -3.29 -14.79 6.79
C VAL A 128 -3.70 -13.43 6.26
N GLU A 129 -3.16 -13.05 5.11
CA GLU A 129 -3.50 -11.80 4.42
C GLU A 129 -4.15 -12.10 3.07
N HIS A 130 -5.31 -11.50 2.84
CA HIS A 130 -5.92 -11.39 1.52
C HIS A 130 -5.66 -10.00 0.98
N LEU A 131 -5.05 -9.93 -0.21
CA LEU A 131 -4.98 -8.63 -0.89
C LEU A 131 -6.39 -8.11 -1.14
N PHE A 132 -6.57 -6.81 -0.99
CA PHE A 132 -7.87 -6.16 -1.08
C PHE A 132 -8.57 -6.46 -2.42
N GLY A 133 -7.83 -6.48 -3.53
CA GLY A 133 -8.35 -6.85 -4.86
C GLY A 133 -8.64 -8.35 -5.06
N GLY A 134 -8.29 -9.20 -4.10
CA GLY A 134 -8.49 -10.65 -4.15
C GLY A 134 -7.46 -11.41 -5.00
N GLU A 135 -6.40 -10.76 -5.49
CA GLU A 135 -5.44 -11.40 -6.40
C GLU A 135 -4.56 -12.46 -5.71
N ARG A 136 -4.32 -12.33 -4.40
CA ARG A 136 -3.44 -13.22 -3.64
C ARG A 136 -3.95 -13.41 -2.21
N ILE A 137 -3.71 -14.61 -1.70
CA ILE A 137 -3.82 -14.98 -0.29
C ILE A 137 -2.41 -15.38 0.16
N ILE A 138 -1.96 -14.85 1.29
CA ILE A 138 -0.60 -15.02 1.79
C ILE A 138 -0.68 -15.56 3.20
N PHE A 139 -0.07 -16.72 3.43
CA PHE A 139 0.02 -17.36 4.73
C PHE A 139 1.39 -17.09 5.34
N TYR A 140 1.43 -16.40 6.46
CA TYR A 140 2.64 -16.17 7.24
C TYR A 140 2.79 -17.29 8.26
N TYR A 141 3.92 -17.99 8.26
CA TYR A 141 4.17 -19.08 9.19
C TYR A 141 5.64 -19.15 9.61
N LEU A 142 5.87 -19.72 10.79
CA LEU A 142 7.18 -20.13 11.27
C LEU A 142 7.33 -21.63 11.02
N ALA A 143 8.45 -22.04 10.44
CA ALA A 143 8.81 -23.44 10.29
C ALA A 143 10.29 -23.60 10.60
N GLU A 144 10.67 -24.73 11.21
CA GLU A 144 12.08 -25.06 11.38
C GLU A 144 12.71 -25.23 9.99
N LYS A 145 13.77 -24.47 9.70
CA LYS A 145 14.58 -24.69 8.51
C LYS A 145 15.25 -26.05 8.64
N ARG A 146 15.02 -26.93 7.66
CA ARG A 146 15.90 -28.09 7.44
C ARG A 146 17.09 -27.68 6.59
#